data_AF-A0A0E0GJ66-F1
#
_entry.id   AF-A0A0E0GJ66-F1
#
_cell.length_a   1.000
_cell.length_b   1.000
_cell.length_c   1.000
_cell.angle_alpha   90.00
_cell.angle_beta   90.00
_cell.angle_gamma   90.00
#
_symmetry.space_group_name_H-M   'P 1'
#
loop_
_entity.id
_entity.type
_entity.pdbx_description
1 polymer ?
#
loop_
_entity_poly.entity_id
_entity_poly.type
_entity_poly.pdbx_seq_one_letter_code
_entity_poly.pdbx_strand_id
1 'polypeptide(L)'
;MEDNAIARKMEFTISVLMLVMATCFFMELGKVNPPAGGVIKGLFIPRPKGDYSTSDAVAMFGSLVVPHNLFLHSSLVLTRKMPYTSKGRKDASTFFLLENALALFIALLVNVAIVSISGTICANNLSFADTSTCSSLTLNSTYVLLKNILGKSSSTVYGVALLVSGQSCMVATSYAGQYIMQIVLSFVLPFALIPLIKFSSSCTNIGPYKNATSIIRIAWILSLVIIGINIYFFCTSFVAWLVHSDLPRVVNAIISSLVFPFMAAYIAALIYLAFRKVNLSDPFPTNSVSGEIEVQHIQIQEKQEDLGVE
;
A
#
# COMPACT_ATOMS: atom_id res chain seq x y z
N MET A 1 25.36 -1.18 17.23
CA MET A 1 24.34 -1.65 18.23
C MET A 1 23.17 -0.68 18.31
N GLU A 2 23.41 0.60 17.99
CA GLU A 2 22.43 1.70 18.01
C GLU A 2 21.35 1.60 16.90
N ASP A 3 21.71 1.15 15.69
CA ASP A 3 20.77 1.07 14.55
C ASP A 3 19.61 0.08 14.78
N ASN A 4 19.89 -1.05 15.43
CA ASN A 4 18.86 -2.03 15.80
C ASN A 4 17.94 -1.50 16.91
N ALA A 5 18.41 -0.55 17.73
CA ALA A 5 17.58 0.07 18.76
C ALA A 5 16.59 1.07 18.14
N ILE A 6 17.01 1.79 17.11
CA ILE A 6 16.19 2.73 16.34
C ILE A 6 15.07 1.97 15.61
N ALA A 7 15.40 0.90 14.86
CA ALA A 7 14.41 0.05 14.18
C ALA A 7 13.32 -0.49 15.11
N ARG A 8 13.70 -1.06 16.26
CA ARG A 8 12.74 -1.60 17.23
C ARG A 8 11.85 -0.53 17.87
N LYS A 9 12.40 0.67 18.15
CA LYS A 9 11.60 1.80 18.68
C LYS A 9 10.54 2.25 17.66
N MET A 10 10.89 2.19 16.38
CA MET A 10 10.03 2.62 15.28
C MET A 10 8.92 1.59 15.01
N GLU A 11 9.25 0.30 14.97
CA GLU A 11 8.26 -0.81 14.91
C GLU A 11 7.27 -0.73 16.08
N PHE A 12 7.77 -0.50 17.30
CA PHE A 12 6.93 -0.33 18.47
C PHE A 12 5.99 0.88 18.34
N THR A 13 6.50 2.01 17.87
CA THR A 13 5.70 3.23 17.66
C THR A 13 4.57 2.99 16.64
N ILE A 14 4.89 2.37 15.50
CA ILE A 14 3.91 2.04 14.46
C ILE A 14 2.85 1.06 15.00
N SER A 15 3.28 0.05 15.77
CA SER A 15 2.37 -0.92 16.40
C SER A 15 1.39 -0.25 17.38
N VAL A 16 1.87 0.69 18.20
CA VAL A 16 1.02 1.47 19.11
C VAL A 16 0.02 2.33 18.32
N LEU A 17 0.46 3.02 17.27
CA LEU A 17 -0.44 3.82 16.42
C LEU A 17 -1.52 2.94 15.77
N MET A 18 -1.16 1.77 15.22
CA MET A 18 -2.13 0.82 14.66
C MET A 18 -3.13 0.30 15.70
N LEU A 19 -2.70 0.07 16.94
CA LEU A 19 -3.59 -0.38 18.02
C LEU A 19 -4.58 0.72 18.42
N VAL A 20 -4.13 1.98 18.49
CA VAL A 20 -5.02 3.14 18.71
C VAL A 20 -6.04 3.26 17.57
N MET A 21 -5.61 3.13 16.32
CA MET A 21 -6.52 3.11 15.16
C MET A 21 -7.59 2.04 15.27
N ALA A 22 -7.16 0.80 15.54
CA ALA A 22 -8.06 -0.33 15.64
C ALA A 22 -9.07 -0.13 16.77
N THR A 23 -8.61 0.23 17.97
CA THR A 23 -9.48 0.47 19.12
C THR A 23 -10.51 1.57 18.86
N CYS A 24 -10.12 2.69 18.24
CA CYS A 24 -11.05 3.74 17.84
C CYS A 24 -12.18 3.20 16.94
N PHE A 25 -11.85 2.49 15.86
CA PHE A 25 -12.88 1.97 14.95
C PHE A 25 -13.72 0.84 15.54
N PHE A 26 -13.14 -0.03 16.38
CA PHE A 26 -13.91 -1.07 17.06
C PHE A 26 -14.87 -0.50 18.11
N MET A 27 -14.48 0.55 18.82
CA MET A 27 -15.38 1.26 19.74
C MET A 27 -16.58 1.85 19.00
N GLU A 28 -16.34 2.46 17.84
CA GLU A 28 -17.40 3.02 16.99
C GLU A 28 -18.29 1.92 16.39
N LEU A 29 -17.70 0.79 15.97
CA LEU A 29 -18.45 -0.37 15.49
C LEU A 29 -19.40 -0.93 16.56
N GLY A 30 -18.94 -1.00 17.82
CA GLY A 30 -19.75 -1.45 18.96
C GLY A 30 -20.93 -0.52 19.28
N LYS A 31 -20.79 0.79 19.06
CA LYS A 31 -21.89 1.76 19.22
C LYS A 31 -22.94 1.64 18.12
N VAL A 32 -22.49 1.45 16.88
CA VAL A 32 -23.37 1.38 15.69
C VAL A 32 -24.17 0.06 15.65
N ASN A 33 -23.64 -1.02 16.23
CA ASN A 33 -24.29 -2.33 16.29
C ASN A 33 -24.85 -2.81 14.93
N PRO A 34 -23.99 -2.91 13.90
CA PRO A 34 -24.42 -3.35 12.58
C PRO A 34 -24.94 -4.80 12.60
N PRO A 35 -25.90 -5.15 11.71
CA PRO A 35 -26.40 -6.52 11.63
C PRO A 35 -25.29 -7.49 11.20
N ALA A 36 -24.74 -8.25 12.15
CA ALA A 36 -23.59 -9.12 11.94
C ALA A 36 -23.80 -10.15 10.81
N GLY A 37 -25.02 -10.68 10.68
CA GLY A 37 -25.37 -11.59 9.58
C GLY A 37 -25.28 -10.94 8.19
N GLY A 38 -25.58 -9.64 8.09
CA GLY A 38 -25.42 -8.87 6.86
C GLY A 38 -23.95 -8.61 6.53
N VAL A 39 -23.15 -8.24 7.54
CA VAL A 39 -21.71 -7.97 7.40
C VAL A 39 -20.95 -9.22 6.96
N ILE A 40 -21.17 -10.36 7.64
CA ILE A 40 -20.52 -11.62 7.31
C ILE A 40 -20.92 -12.08 5.90
N LYS A 41 -22.21 -11.98 5.56
CA LYS A 41 -22.68 -12.33 4.22
C LYS A 41 -22.07 -11.44 3.13
N GLY A 42 -21.90 -10.14 3.41
CA GLY A 42 -21.23 -9.20 2.52
C GLY A 42 -19.73 -9.45 2.37
N LEU A 43 -19.06 -9.95 3.41
CA LEU A 43 -17.63 -10.27 3.38
C LEU A 43 -17.31 -11.45 2.45
N PHE A 44 -18.19 -12.46 2.40
CA PHE A 44 -17.97 -13.67 1.60
C PHE A 44 -18.69 -13.69 0.25
N ILE A 45 -19.77 -12.91 0.07
CA ILE A 45 -20.59 -12.93 -1.14
C ILE A 45 -20.54 -11.56 -1.82
N PRO A 46 -19.69 -11.36 -2.85
CA PRO A 46 -19.66 -10.13 -3.61
C PRO A 46 -20.96 -9.96 -4.40
N ARG A 47 -21.62 -8.81 -4.23
CA ARG A 47 -22.84 -8.44 -4.96
C ARG A 47 -22.68 -7.03 -5.53
N PRO A 48 -22.05 -6.87 -6.70
CA PRO A 48 -22.00 -5.57 -7.35
C PRO A 48 -23.42 -5.18 -7.76
N LYS A 49 -23.95 -4.10 -7.16
CA LYS A 49 -25.24 -3.51 -7.53
C LYS A 49 -25.05 -2.00 -7.64
N GLY A 50 -25.43 -1.45 -8.79
CA GLY A 50 -25.29 -0.02 -9.12
C GLY A 50 -24.09 0.28 -10.01
N ASP A 51 -24.19 1.38 -10.74
CA ASP A 51 -23.24 1.73 -11.82
C ASP A 51 -21.83 2.06 -11.31
N TYR A 52 -21.70 2.47 -10.04
CA TYR A 52 -20.42 2.87 -9.42
C TYR A 52 -19.81 1.80 -8.49
N SER A 53 -20.54 0.74 -8.18
CA SER A 53 -20.13 -0.26 -7.18
C SER A 53 -18.87 -1.05 -7.58
N THR A 54 -18.68 -1.29 -8.88
CA THR A 54 -17.49 -1.97 -9.40
C THR A 54 -16.27 -1.06 -9.42
N SER A 55 -16.46 0.23 -9.73
CA SER A 55 -15.39 1.23 -9.72
C SER A 55 -14.85 1.47 -8.32
N ASP A 56 -15.72 1.60 -7.32
CA ASP A 56 -15.31 1.81 -5.92
C ASP A 56 -14.60 0.57 -5.35
N ALA A 57 -15.09 -0.64 -5.66
CA ALA A 57 -14.43 -1.89 -5.26
C ALA A 57 -13.02 -2.00 -5.86
N VAL A 58 -12.87 -1.62 -7.13
CA VAL A 58 -11.59 -1.58 -7.84
C VAL A 58 -10.65 -0.52 -7.25
N ALA A 59 -11.17 0.67 -6.92
CA ALA A 59 -10.41 1.74 -6.29
C ALA A 59 -9.91 1.32 -4.89
N MET A 60 -10.77 0.69 -4.08
CA MET A 60 -10.37 0.11 -2.80
C MET A 60 -9.26 -0.93 -2.99
N PHE A 61 -9.38 -1.84 -3.95
CA PHE A 61 -8.36 -2.85 -4.23
C PHE A 61 -7.01 -2.23 -4.61
N GLY A 62 -7.02 -1.22 -5.48
CA GLY A 62 -5.83 -0.48 -5.88
C GLY A 62 -5.15 0.25 -4.71
N SER A 63 -5.94 0.82 -3.80
CA SER A 63 -5.43 1.50 -2.61
C SER A 63 -4.79 0.57 -1.57
N LEU A 64 -5.19 -0.71 -1.54
CA LEU A 64 -4.68 -1.68 -0.57
C LEU A 64 -3.31 -2.23 -0.98
N VAL A 65 -3.02 -2.30 -2.28
CA VAL A 65 -1.76 -2.85 -2.79
C VAL A 65 -0.77 -1.73 -3.05
N VAL A 66 -0.08 -1.31 -1.98
CA VAL A 66 0.91 -0.22 -2.07
C VAL A 66 2.34 -0.79 -2.12
N PRO A 67 3.14 -0.47 -3.14
CA PRO A 67 4.42 -1.15 -3.38
C PRO A 67 5.54 -0.70 -2.46
N HIS A 68 5.45 0.49 -1.85
CA HIS A 68 6.44 0.87 -0.82
C HIS A 68 6.40 -0.10 0.33
N ASN A 69 5.23 -0.67 0.66
CA ASN A 69 5.13 -1.70 1.68
C ASN A 69 5.91 -2.94 1.28
N LEU A 70 5.92 -3.31 -0.01
CA LEU A 70 6.70 -4.46 -0.48
C LEU A 70 8.21 -4.24 -0.32
N PHE A 71 8.71 -3.04 -0.68
CA PHE A 71 10.12 -2.70 -0.58
C PHE A 71 10.57 -2.51 0.87
N LEU A 72 9.78 -1.77 1.66
CA LEU A 72 10.00 -1.55 3.08
C LEU A 72 10.07 -2.89 3.80
N HIS A 73 9.13 -3.78 3.51
CA HIS A 73 9.06 -5.09 4.12
C HIS A 73 10.24 -5.99 3.72
N SER A 74 10.70 -5.91 2.47
CA SER A 74 11.90 -6.60 2.02
C SER A 74 13.16 -6.07 2.71
N SER A 75 13.26 -4.76 2.94
CA SER A 75 14.39 -4.16 3.67
C SER A 75 14.40 -4.50 5.16
N LEU A 76 13.23 -4.62 5.80
CA LEU A 76 13.09 -5.02 7.20
C LEU A 76 13.53 -6.48 7.46
N VAL A 77 13.43 -7.36 6.46
CA VAL A 77 14.00 -8.72 6.58
C VAL A 77 15.51 -8.67 6.76
N LEU A 78 16.20 -7.75 6.08
CA LEU A 78 17.66 -7.67 6.08
C LEU A 78 18.24 -7.16 7.40
N THR A 79 17.44 -6.46 8.22
CA THR A 79 17.88 -5.95 9.53
C THR A 79 17.86 -7.03 10.63
N ARG A 80 17.18 -8.17 10.41
CA ARG A 80 17.11 -9.27 11.38
C ARG A 80 18.29 -10.23 11.22
N LYS A 81 19.00 -10.51 12.32
CA LYS A 81 20.06 -11.53 12.36
C LYS A 81 19.46 -12.93 12.12
N MET A 82 19.76 -13.53 10.98
CA MET A 82 19.30 -14.87 10.64
C MET A 82 20.40 -15.92 10.89
N PRO A 83 20.11 -17.03 11.60
CA PRO A 83 21.05 -18.13 11.73
C PRO A 83 21.31 -18.77 10.35
N TYR A 84 22.57 -19.04 10.02
CA TYR A 84 23.00 -19.56 8.71
C TYR A 84 22.56 -21.02 8.41
N THR A 85 21.74 -21.63 9.26
CA THR A 85 21.22 -22.99 9.09
C THR A 85 19.95 -23.04 8.21
N SER A 86 19.77 -24.13 7.47
CA SER A 86 18.59 -24.37 6.63
C SER A 86 17.27 -24.41 7.43
N LYS A 87 17.32 -24.94 8.65
CA LYS A 87 16.17 -24.99 9.57
C LYS A 87 15.83 -23.59 10.09
N GLY A 88 16.84 -22.86 10.56
CA GLY A 88 16.65 -21.51 11.08
C GLY A 88 16.17 -20.50 10.04
N ARG A 89 16.52 -20.68 8.75
CA ARG A 89 15.98 -19.87 7.65
C ARG A 89 14.49 -20.13 7.37
N LYS A 90 14.06 -21.40 7.44
CA LYS A 90 12.64 -21.76 7.31
C LYS A 90 11.83 -21.19 8.46
N ASP A 91 12.31 -21.39 9.69
CA ASP A 91 11.65 -20.89 10.90
C ASP A 91 11.52 -19.36 10.86
N ALA A 92 12.60 -18.64 10.49
CA ALA A 92 12.57 -17.19 10.32
C ALA A 92 11.52 -16.74 9.27
N SER A 93 11.43 -17.44 8.13
CA SER A 93 10.43 -17.16 7.10
C SER A 93 9.00 -17.40 7.57
N THR A 94 8.76 -18.47 8.34
CA THR A 94 7.43 -18.76 8.91
C THR A 94 7.01 -17.73 9.95
N PHE A 95 7.91 -17.32 10.86
CA PHE A 95 7.61 -16.26 11.82
C PHE A 95 7.31 -14.94 11.13
N PHE A 96 8.07 -14.62 10.09
CA PHE A 96 7.85 -13.41 9.30
C PHE A 96 6.52 -13.45 8.54
N LEU A 97 6.16 -14.57 7.92
CA LEU A 97 4.86 -14.75 7.29
C LEU A 97 3.72 -14.59 8.30
N LEU A 98 3.86 -15.16 9.50
CA LEU A 98 2.87 -15.04 10.56
C LEU A 98 2.69 -13.59 11.04
N GLU A 99 3.79 -12.88 11.27
CA GLU A 99 3.80 -11.47 11.68
C GLU A 99 3.03 -10.59 10.68
N ASN A 100 3.24 -10.84 9.38
CA ASN A 100 2.54 -10.12 8.31
C ASN A 100 1.11 -10.53 8.13
N ALA A 101 0.81 -11.81 8.25
CA ALA A 101 -0.55 -12.31 8.21
C ALA A 101 -1.37 -11.68 9.33
N LEU A 102 -0.82 -11.56 10.54
CA LEU A 102 -1.46 -10.89 11.67
C LEU A 102 -1.68 -9.40 11.41
N ALA A 103 -0.68 -8.68 10.90
CA ALA A 103 -0.81 -7.27 10.57
C ALA A 103 -1.88 -7.01 9.50
N LEU A 104 -1.88 -7.79 8.41
CA LEU A 104 -2.88 -7.70 7.35
C LEU A 104 -4.27 -8.11 7.82
N PHE A 105 -4.36 -9.07 8.74
CA PHE A 105 -5.63 -9.46 9.35
C PHE A 105 -6.23 -8.34 10.20
N ILE A 106 -5.42 -7.64 11.01
CA ILE A 106 -5.87 -6.47 11.76
C ILE A 106 -6.33 -5.36 10.80
N ALA A 107 -5.57 -5.09 9.73
CA ALA A 107 -5.94 -4.12 8.71
C ALA A 107 -7.28 -4.49 8.02
N LEU A 108 -7.49 -5.77 7.71
CA LEU A 108 -8.76 -6.27 7.19
C LEU A 108 -9.91 -5.98 8.15
N LEU A 109 -9.75 -6.25 9.45
CA LEU A 109 -10.81 -6.00 10.43
C LEU A 109 -11.15 -4.52 10.55
N VAL A 110 -10.15 -3.65 10.53
CA VAL A 110 -10.35 -2.19 10.52
C VAL A 110 -11.10 -1.75 9.28
N ASN A 111 -10.71 -2.26 8.10
CA ASN A 111 -11.39 -1.97 6.83
C ASN A 111 -12.85 -2.46 6.82
N VAL A 112 -13.12 -3.64 7.38
CA VAL A 112 -14.49 -4.14 7.55
C VAL A 112 -15.28 -3.26 8.53
N ALA A 113 -14.66 -2.82 9.63
CA ALA A 113 -15.30 -1.95 10.62
C ALA A 113 -15.73 -0.61 10.00
N ILE A 114 -14.83 0.08 9.29
CA ILE A 114 -15.14 1.39 8.68
C ILE A 114 -16.22 1.28 7.58
N VAL A 115 -16.15 0.24 6.75
CA VAL A 115 -17.17 -0.02 5.71
C VAL A 115 -18.52 -0.35 6.35
N SER A 116 -18.54 -1.16 7.41
CA SER A 116 -19.77 -1.52 8.11
C SER A 116 -20.40 -0.34 8.85
N ILE A 117 -19.59 0.52 9.47
CA ILE A 117 -20.04 1.75 10.13
C ILE A 117 -20.70 2.66 9.09
N SER A 118 -19.99 2.96 8.00
CA SER A 118 -20.49 3.79 6.90
C SER A 118 -21.78 3.24 6.31
N GLY A 119 -21.81 1.95 5.98
CA GLY A 119 -23.00 1.30 5.41
C GLY A 119 -24.21 1.32 6.33
N THR A 120 -24.03 1.19 7.65
CA THR A 120 -25.14 1.20 8.62
C THR A 120 -25.68 2.61 8.85
N ILE A 121 -24.78 3.60 8.94
CA ILE A 121 -25.18 5.00 9.08
C ILE A 121 -25.95 5.47 7.85
N CYS A 122 -25.51 5.08 6.64
CA CYS A 122 -26.18 5.43 5.40
C CYS A 122 -27.45 4.60 5.12
N ALA A 123 -27.61 3.41 5.72
CA ALA A 123 -28.80 2.57 5.54
C ALA A 123 -29.99 2.99 6.43
N ASN A 124 -29.72 3.60 7.59
CA ASN A 124 -30.77 4.14 8.44
C ASN A 124 -31.31 5.44 7.81
N ASN A 125 -32.64 5.55 7.63
CA ASN A 125 -33.31 6.65 6.94
C ASN A 125 -32.98 8.02 7.54
N LEU A 126 -31.88 8.63 7.06
CA LEU A 126 -31.55 10.01 7.31
C LEU A 126 -32.39 10.94 6.42
N SER A 127 -32.51 12.19 6.86
CA SER A 127 -33.15 13.27 6.10
C SER A 127 -32.53 13.44 4.71
N PHE A 128 -33.31 13.94 3.75
CA PHE A 128 -32.96 14.07 2.32
C PHE A 128 -31.60 14.77 2.06
N ALA A 129 -31.16 15.66 2.95
CA ALA A 129 -29.86 16.33 2.89
C ALA A 129 -28.67 15.36 3.05
N ASP A 130 -28.80 14.37 3.91
CA ASP A 130 -27.73 13.42 4.22
C ASP A 130 -27.68 12.25 3.22
N THR A 131 -28.79 11.96 2.52
CA THR A 131 -28.83 10.94 1.46
C THR A 131 -27.88 11.27 0.31
N SER A 132 -27.81 12.54 -0.10
CA SER A 132 -26.84 13.00 -1.11
C SER A 132 -25.39 13.02 -0.62
N THR A 133 -25.20 13.04 0.71
CA THR A 133 -23.89 13.02 1.34
C THR A 133 -23.30 11.61 1.37
N CYS A 134 -24.15 10.58 1.42
CA CYS A 134 -23.74 9.17 1.39
C CYS A 134 -23.31 8.66 0.01
N SER A 135 -23.61 9.36 -1.09
CA SER A 135 -23.06 9.03 -2.42
C SER A 135 -21.67 9.61 -2.66
N SER A 136 -21.23 10.58 -1.85
CA SER A 136 -19.89 11.18 -1.92
C SER A 136 -19.34 11.38 -0.50
N LEU A 137 -18.86 10.29 0.11
CA LEU A 137 -18.22 10.35 1.42
C LEU A 137 -16.83 11.00 1.30
N THR A 138 -16.76 12.25 1.74
CA THR A 138 -15.51 12.97 1.96
C THR A 138 -15.14 12.94 3.44
N LEU A 139 -13.89 13.22 3.78
CA LEU A 139 -13.44 13.29 5.18
C LEU A 139 -14.28 14.30 5.99
N ASN A 140 -14.61 15.44 5.39
CA ASN A 140 -15.40 16.48 6.04
C ASN A 140 -16.86 16.07 6.22
N SER A 141 -17.49 15.51 5.18
CA SER A 141 -18.88 15.05 5.29
C SER A 141 -19.04 13.87 6.25
N THR A 142 -18.06 12.96 6.29
CA THR A 142 -18.02 11.83 7.22
C THR A 142 -17.93 12.31 8.67
N TYR A 143 -17.07 13.31 8.94
CA TYR A 143 -16.97 13.93 10.27
C TYR A 143 -18.30 14.54 10.75
N VAL A 144 -19.01 15.24 9.87
CA VAL A 144 -20.32 15.86 10.18
C VAL A 144 -21.37 14.79 10.42
N LEU A 145 -21.39 13.74 9.59
CA LEU A 145 -22.32 12.63 9.67
C LEU A 145 -22.17 11.86 10.99
N LEU A 146 -20.94 11.53 11.38
CA LEU A 146 -20.67 10.86 12.66
C LEU A 146 -21.08 11.74 13.85
N LYS A 147 -20.83 13.05 13.77
CA LYS A 147 -21.24 14.00 14.81
C LYS A 147 -22.75 14.05 15.01
N ASN A 148 -23.51 14.02 13.91
CA ASN A 148 -24.97 14.14 13.95
C ASN A 148 -25.64 12.86 14.47
N ILE A 149 -25.14 11.69 14.07
CA ILE A 149 -25.78 10.39 14.35
C ILE A 149 -25.28 9.74 15.64
N LEU A 150 -23.98 9.84 15.92
CA LEU A 150 -23.35 9.15 17.05
C LEU A 150 -22.88 10.12 18.15
N GLY A 151 -23.10 11.42 17.95
CA GLY A 151 -22.81 12.48 18.92
C GLY A 151 -21.37 13.01 18.86
N LYS A 152 -21.12 14.03 19.68
CA LYS A 152 -19.84 14.77 19.70
C LYS A 152 -18.62 13.87 20.00
N SER A 153 -18.79 12.84 20.82
CA SER A 153 -17.73 11.91 21.21
C SER A 153 -17.19 11.10 20.02
N SER A 154 -18.06 10.59 19.15
CA SER A 154 -17.67 9.78 17.97
C SER A 154 -16.91 10.59 16.94
N SER A 155 -17.35 11.82 16.70
CA SER A 155 -16.67 12.78 15.82
C SER A 155 -15.22 13.06 16.24
N THR A 156 -14.97 13.17 17.55
CA THR A 156 -13.60 13.30 18.09
C THR A 156 -12.79 12.02 17.92
N VAL A 157 -13.40 10.85 18.17
CA VAL A 157 -12.73 9.54 17.98
C VAL A 157 -12.31 9.35 16.52
N TYR A 158 -13.17 9.69 15.56
CA TYR A 158 -12.85 9.65 14.13
C TYR A 158 -11.72 10.61 13.76
N GLY A 159 -11.74 11.84 14.30
CA GLY A 159 -10.66 12.81 14.10
C GLY A 159 -9.31 12.34 14.66
N VAL A 160 -9.30 11.74 15.86
CA VAL A 160 -8.10 11.15 16.47
C VAL A 160 -7.58 9.99 15.62
N ALA A 161 -8.47 9.12 15.14
CA ALA A 161 -8.10 8.04 14.23
C ALA A 161 -7.47 8.60 12.94
N LEU A 162 -8.08 9.59 12.29
CA LEU A 162 -7.46 10.19 11.11
C LEU A 162 -6.08 10.77 11.39
N LEU A 163 -5.88 11.45 12.53
CA LEU A 163 -4.59 12.00 12.91
C LEU A 163 -3.54 10.90 13.13
N VAL A 164 -3.88 9.85 13.87
CA VAL A 164 -3.00 8.70 14.13
C VAL A 164 -2.63 7.98 12.82
N SER A 165 -3.58 7.82 11.89
CA SER A 165 -3.32 7.21 10.59
C SER A 165 -2.35 8.04 9.73
N GLY A 166 -2.50 9.38 9.73
CA GLY A 166 -1.61 10.28 9.02
C GLY A 166 -0.19 10.26 9.58
N GLN A 167 -0.05 10.24 10.91
CA GLN A 167 1.26 10.14 11.57
C GLN A 167 1.94 8.79 11.28
N SER A 168 1.21 7.68 11.33
CA SER A 168 1.75 6.37 10.99
C SER A 168 2.25 6.30 9.54
N CYS A 169 1.52 6.90 8.60
CA CYS A 169 1.91 6.97 7.19
C CYS A 169 3.17 7.83 6.99
N MET A 170 3.29 8.97 7.69
CA MET A 170 4.46 9.84 7.62
C MET A 170 5.73 9.11 8.10
N VAL A 171 5.62 8.37 9.21
CA VAL A 171 6.72 7.57 9.76
C VAL A 171 7.15 6.48 8.76
N ALA A 172 6.20 5.70 8.24
CA ALA A 172 6.49 4.66 7.24
C ALA A 172 7.08 5.23 5.92
N THR A 173 6.53 6.35 5.46
CA THR A 173 7.01 7.04 4.25
C THR A 173 8.38 7.66 4.45
N SER A 174 8.75 8.07 5.66
CA SER A 174 10.09 8.61 5.91
C SER A 174 11.17 7.52 5.79
N TYR A 175 10.87 6.27 6.17
CA TYR A 175 11.79 5.14 5.93
C TYR A 175 11.88 4.75 4.46
N ALA A 176 10.72 4.68 3.79
CA ALA A 176 10.69 4.42 2.35
C ALA A 176 11.31 5.57 1.55
N GLY A 177 11.28 6.79 2.11
CA GLY A 177 11.71 8.04 1.49
C GLY A 177 13.21 8.16 1.26
N GLN A 178 14.02 7.33 1.94
CA GLN A 178 15.43 7.15 1.58
C GLN A 178 15.60 6.48 0.20
N TYR A 179 14.52 5.95 -0.39
CA TYR A 179 14.52 5.19 -1.65
C TYR A 179 13.37 5.53 -2.62
N ILE A 180 13.01 6.81 -2.75
CA ILE A 180 12.19 7.40 -3.83
C ILE A 180 10.66 7.40 -3.58
N MET A 181 10.10 8.62 -3.60
CA MET A 181 8.82 9.02 -3.03
C MET A 181 7.57 8.64 -3.86
N GLN A 182 6.43 8.62 -3.14
CA GLN A 182 5.09 8.12 -3.50
C GLN A 182 4.53 8.41 -4.90
N ILE A 183 4.91 9.50 -5.57
CA ILE A 183 4.44 9.82 -6.93
C ILE A 183 5.21 9.05 -8.00
N VAL A 184 6.52 8.94 -7.85
CA VAL A 184 7.35 8.05 -8.69
C VAL A 184 6.90 6.61 -8.49
N LEU A 185 6.53 6.27 -7.26
CA LEU A 185 6.12 4.93 -6.89
C LEU A 185 4.86 4.43 -7.60
N SER A 186 3.84 5.26 -7.85
CA SER A 186 2.66 4.84 -8.62
C SER A 186 2.98 4.57 -10.10
N PHE A 187 3.93 5.31 -10.68
CA PHE A 187 4.43 5.04 -12.04
C PHE A 187 5.40 3.84 -12.08
N VAL A 188 6.19 3.65 -11.03
CA VAL A 188 7.17 2.57 -10.87
C VAL A 188 6.53 1.27 -10.37
N LEU A 189 5.31 1.30 -9.81
CA LEU A 189 4.61 0.13 -9.27
C LEU A 189 4.59 -1.06 -10.25
N PRO A 190 4.15 -0.89 -11.51
CA PRO A 190 4.21 -1.97 -12.49
C PRO A 190 5.66 -2.40 -12.82
N PHE A 191 6.57 -1.42 -12.89
CA PHE A 191 7.98 -1.60 -13.24
C PHE A 191 8.77 -2.34 -12.15
N ALA A 192 8.37 -2.22 -10.89
CA ALA A 192 8.95 -2.89 -9.73
C ALA A 192 8.38 -4.30 -9.53
N LEU A 193 7.07 -4.45 -9.72
CA LEU A 193 6.34 -5.69 -9.47
C LEU A 193 6.73 -6.79 -10.47
N ILE A 194 6.91 -6.43 -11.75
CA ILE A 194 7.24 -7.38 -12.82
C ILE A 194 8.63 -8.05 -12.60
N PRO A 195 9.74 -7.30 -12.35
CA PRO A 195 11.04 -7.88 -12.03
C PRO A 195 11.00 -8.68 -10.73
N LEU A 196 10.34 -8.19 -9.67
CA LEU A 196 10.29 -8.89 -8.40
C LEU A 196 9.65 -10.28 -8.53
N ILE A 197 8.54 -10.40 -9.26
CA ILE A 197 7.89 -11.70 -9.50
C ILE A 197 8.77 -12.60 -10.35
N LYS A 198 9.47 -12.04 -11.34
CA LYS A 198 10.46 -12.78 -12.14
C LYS A 198 11.66 -13.25 -11.32
N PHE A 199 12.16 -12.44 -10.38
CA PHE A 199 13.24 -12.80 -9.45
C PHE A 199 12.78 -13.85 -8.43
N SER A 200 11.59 -13.69 -7.84
CA SER A 200 10.98 -14.70 -6.96
C SER A 200 10.71 -16.02 -7.70
N SER A 201 10.48 -15.96 -9.02
CA SER A 201 10.23 -17.12 -9.87
C SER A 201 11.50 -17.76 -10.45
N SER A 202 12.66 -17.12 -10.38
CA SER A 202 13.89 -17.63 -10.99
C SER A 202 14.68 -18.52 -10.04
N CYS A 203 14.94 -19.76 -10.48
CA CYS A 203 15.73 -20.75 -9.74
C CYS A 203 17.21 -20.38 -9.54
N THR A 204 17.75 -19.35 -10.21
CA THR A 204 19.19 -19.13 -10.26
C THR A 204 19.77 -18.51 -8.97
N ASN A 205 18.98 -17.76 -8.18
CA ASN A 205 19.46 -17.09 -6.95
C ASN A 205 18.82 -17.57 -5.63
N ILE A 206 17.75 -18.39 -5.64
CA ILE A 206 16.96 -18.75 -4.43
C ILE A 206 17.31 -20.15 -3.88
N GLY A 207 18.08 -20.96 -4.61
CA GLY A 207 18.46 -22.31 -4.18
C GLY A 207 17.24 -23.24 -4.01
N PRO A 208 17.27 -24.24 -3.11
CA PRO A 208 16.23 -25.28 -3.00
C PRO A 208 14.88 -24.81 -2.42
N TYR A 209 14.69 -23.51 -2.18
CA TYR A 209 13.49 -22.92 -1.55
C TYR A 209 12.55 -22.31 -2.58
N LYS A 210 12.32 -23.02 -3.70
CA LYS A 210 11.45 -22.58 -4.78
C LYS A 210 10.03 -22.31 -4.26
N ASN A 211 9.52 -21.12 -4.54
CA ASN A 211 8.10 -20.80 -4.27
C ASN A 211 7.20 -21.74 -5.09
N ALA A 212 6.10 -22.22 -4.50
CA ALA A 212 5.19 -23.12 -5.20
C ALA A 212 4.72 -22.48 -6.51
N THR A 213 4.69 -23.25 -7.61
CA THR A 213 4.27 -22.77 -8.94
C THR A 213 2.88 -22.11 -8.91
N SER A 214 2.02 -22.50 -7.96
CA SER A 214 0.73 -21.85 -7.72
C SER A 214 0.84 -20.41 -7.20
N ILE A 215 1.79 -20.12 -6.30
CA ILE A 215 2.02 -18.75 -5.78
C ILE A 215 2.49 -17.83 -6.90
N ILE A 216 3.37 -18.33 -7.77
CA ILE A 216 3.89 -17.56 -8.92
C ILE A 216 2.76 -17.25 -9.91
N ARG A 217 1.89 -18.22 -10.22
CA ARG A 217 0.72 -18.00 -11.10
C ARG A 217 -0.25 -16.98 -10.50
N ILE A 218 -0.54 -17.08 -9.21
CA ILE A 218 -1.42 -16.12 -8.51
C ILE A 218 -0.82 -14.71 -8.52
N ALA A 219 0.49 -14.58 -8.24
CA ALA A 219 1.19 -13.30 -8.25
C ALA A 219 1.15 -12.62 -9.62
N TRP A 220 1.33 -13.37 -10.71
CA TRP A 220 1.21 -12.86 -12.07
C TRP A 220 -0.20 -12.36 -12.40
N ILE A 221 -1.23 -13.14 -12.05
CA ILE A 221 -2.63 -12.75 -12.26
C ILE A 221 -2.94 -11.47 -11.48
N LEU A 222 -2.57 -11.43 -10.19
CA LEU A 222 -2.78 -10.27 -9.32
C LEU A 222 -2.08 -9.02 -9.87
N SER A 223 -0.86 -9.18 -10.39
CA SER A 223 -0.09 -8.07 -10.96
C SER A 223 -0.71 -7.51 -12.22
N LEU A 224 -1.18 -8.38 -13.13
CA LEU A 224 -1.88 -7.94 -14.33
C LEU A 224 -3.17 -7.19 -13.99
N VAL A 225 -3.90 -7.66 -12.98
CA VAL A 225 -5.11 -6.99 -12.48
C VAL A 225 -4.77 -5.60 -11.93
N ILE A 226 -3.76 -5.47 -11.06
CA ILE A 226 -3.34 -4.18 -10.50
C ILE A 226 -2.88 -3.21 -11.59
N ILE A 227 -2.09 -3.69 -12.56
CA ILE A 227 -1.62 -2.86 -13.68
C ILE A 227 -2.81 -2.37 -14.51
N GLY A 228 -3.74 -3.27 -14.88
CA GLY A 228 -4.93 -2.93 -15.63
C GLY A 228 -5.81 -1.90 -14.92
N ILE A 229 -6.01 -2.06 -13.61
CA ILE A 229 -6.77 -1.13 -12.77
C ILE A 229 -6.13 0.26 -12.75
N ASN A 230 -4.82 0.34 -12.51
CA ASN A 230 -4.12 1.62 -12.44
C ASN A 230 -4.15 2.36 -13.79
N ILE A 231 -3.99 1.64 -14.91
CA ILE A 231 -4.12 2.21 -16.25
C ILE A 231 -5.54 2.73 -16.47
N TYR A 232 -6.56 1.95 -16.13
CA TYR A 232 -7.97 2.35 -16.27
C TYR A 232 -8.27 3.61 -15.46
N PHE A 233 -7.88 3.65 -14.18
CA PHE A 233 -8.13 4.79 -13.31
C PHE A 233 -7.39 6.04 -13.78
N PHE A 234 -6.14 5.89 -14.24
CA PHE A 234 -5.37 6.99 -14.80
C PHE A 234 -6.05 7.55 -16.06
N CYS A 235 -6.40 6.69 -17.01
CA CYS A 235 -7.04 7.10 -18.27
C CYS A 235 -8.39 7.78 -18.02
N THR A 236 -9.23 7.20 -17.15
CA THR A 236 -10.55 7.77 -16.83
C THR A 236 -10.44 9.09 -16.07
N SER A 237 -9.54 9.20 -15.08
CA SER A 237 -9.31 10.45 -14.34
C SER A 237 -8.79 11.56 -15.25
N PHE A 238 -7.86 11.23 -16.16
CA PHE A 238 -7.32 12.19 -17.13
C PHE A 238 -8.39 12.66 -18.12
N VAL A 239 -9.18 11.74 -18.68
CA VAL A 239 -10.28 12.08 -19.59
C VAL A 239 -11.35 12.92 -18.88
N ALA A 240 -11.72 12.54 -17.65
CA ALA A 240 -12.70 13.29 -16.85
C ALA A 240 -12.22 14.72 -16.56
N TRP A 241 -10.94 14.88 -16.19
CA TRP A 241 -10.30 16.18 -16.01
C TRP A 241 -10.31 17.00 -17.30
N LEU A 242 -10.02 16.38 -18.45
CA LEU A 242 -10.00 17.04 -19.75
C LEU A 242 -11.39 17.55 -20.18
N VAL A 243 -12.45 16.80 -19.87
CA VAL A 243 -13.84 17.15 -20.22
C VAL A 243 -14.42 18.25 -19.32
N HIS A 244 -14.06 18.27 -18.02
CA HIS A 244 -14.59 19.25 -17.05
C HIS A 244 -13.71 20.47 -16.83
N SER A 245 -12.55 20.56 -17.49
CA SER A 245 -11.66 21.70 -17.36
C SER A 245 -12.23 22.93 -18.07
N ASP A 246 -12.44 24.02 -17.32
CA ASP A 246 -12.80 25.36 -17.83
C ASP A 246 -11.70 26.03 -18.68
N LEU A 247 -10.67 25.28 -19.07
CA LEU A 247 -9.59 25.78 -19.90
C LEU A 247 -10.07 26.02 -21.34
N PRO A 248 -9.49 27.02 -22.04
CA PRO A 248 -9.81 27.27 -23.44
C PRO A 248 -9.53 26.01 -24.27
N ARG A 249 -10.43 25.69 -25.21
CA ARG A 249 -10.39 24.45 -26.04
C ARG A 249 -9.03 24.17 -26.67
N VAL A 250 -8.29 25.22 -27.03
CA VAL A 250 -6.93 25.12 -27.60
C VAL A 250 -5.94 24.53 -26.61
N VAL A 251 -6.01 24.92 -25.33
CA VAL A 251 -5.09 24.41 -24.30
C VAL A 251 -5.42 22.96 -23.95
N ASN A 252 -6.70 22.58 -23.87
CA ASN A 252 -7.08 21.17 -23.69
C ASN A 252 -6.59 20.31 -24.87
N ALA A 253 -6.66 20.81 -26.10
CA ALA A 253 -6.16 20.10 -27.28
C ALA A 253 -4.63 19.90 -27.24
N ILE A 254 -3.87 20.92 -26.81
CA ILE A 254 -2.41 20.83 -26.67
C ILE A 254 -2.03 19.83 -25.57
N ILE A 255 -2.67 19.91 -24.40
CA ILE A 255 -2.40 19.00 -23.28
C ILE A 255 -2.77 17.57 -23.66
N SER A 256 -3.92 17.36 -24.30
CA SER A 256 -4.31 16.04 -24.81
C SER A 256 -3.28 15.49 -25.79
N SER A 257 -2.85 16.31 -26.76
CA SER A 257 -1.90 15.90 -27.78
C SER A 257 -0.51 15.56 -27.21
N LEU A 258 -0.13 16.15 -26.07
CA LEU A 258 1.14 15.89 -25.40
C LEU A 258 1.07 14.68 -24.46
N VAL A 259 -0.02 14.51 -23.72
CA VAL A 259 -0.15 13.46 -22.70
C VAL A 259 -0.50 12.09 -23.30
N PHE A 260 -1.31 12.04 -24.35
CA PHE A 260 -1.66 10.79 -25.03
C PHE A 260 -0.46 9.95 -25.52
N PRO A 261 0.54 10.53 -26.23
CA PRO A 261 1.70 9.77 -26.66
C PRO A 261 2.57 9.32 -25.48
N PHE A 262 2.68 10.13 -24.42
CA PHE A 262 3.39 9.74 -23.20
C PHE A 262 2.71 8.55 -22.51
N MET A 263 1.38 8.54 -22.48
CA MET A 263 0.59 7.42 -21.96
C MET A 263 0.67 6.17 -22.81
N ALA A 264 0.63 6.30 -24.13
CA ALA A 264 0.82 5.17 -25.04
C ALA A 264 2.22 4.55 -24.87
N ALA A 265 3.26 5.39 -24.76
CA ALA A 265 4.62 4.95 -24.48
C ALA A 265 4.73 4.26 -23.11
N TYR A 266 4.07 4.79 -22.07
CA TYR A 266 4.02 4.18 -20.75
C TYR A 266 3.38 2.78 -20.81
N ILE A 267 2.18 2.65 -21.39
CA ILE A 267 1.49 1.35 -21.53
C ILE A 267 2.33 0.36 -22.36
N ALA A 268 2.94 0.81 -23.45
CA ALA A 268 3.81 -0.02 -24.28
C ALA A 268 5.05 -0.51 -23.50
N ALA A 269 5.66 0.35 -22.68
CA ALA A 269 6.77 -0.03 -21.81
C ALA A 269 6.35 -1.07 -20.77
N LEU A 270 5.15 -0.96 -20.19
CA LEU A 270 4.62 -1.94 -19.24
C LEU A 270 4.38 -3.30 -19.88
N ILE A 271 3.77 -3.32 -21.08
CA ILE A 271 3.57 -4.53 -21.87
C ILE A 271 4.93 -5.15 -22.22
N TYR A 272 5.87 -4.34 -22.72
CA TYR A 272 7.22 -4.79 -23.04
C TYR A 272 7.90 -5.46 -21.85
N LEU A 273 7.84 -4.87 -20.66
CA LEU A 273 8.44 -5.44 -19.44
C LEU A 273 7.75 -6.72 -18.99
N ALA A 274 6.43 -6.81 -19.12
CA ALA A 274 5.67 -8.01 -18.79
C ALA A 274 6.18 -9.19 -19.65
N PHE A 275 6.33 -8.98 -20.95
CA PHE A 275 6.76 -10.03 -21.89
C PHE A 275 8.28 -10.21 -22.00
N ARG A 276 9.10 -9.25 -21.58
CA ARG A 276 10.57 -9.35 -21.65
C ARG A 276 11.07 -10.53 -20.84
N LYS A 277 11.61 -11.55 -21.49
CA LYS A 277 12.31 -12.67 -20.82
C LYS A 277 13.51 -12.11 -20.05
N VAL A 278 13.63 -12.44 -18.77
CA VAL A 278 14.81 -12.09 -17.97
C VAL A 278 15.87 -13.14 -18.27
N ASN A 279 16.85 -12.79 -19.11
CA ASN A 279 18.00 -13.65 -19.37
C ASN A 279 18.98 -13.47 -18.19
N LEU A 280 19.16 -14.51 -17.38
CA LEU A 280 20.05 -14.51 -16.22
C LEU A 280 21.47 -14.97 -16.58
N SER A 281 21.96 -14.54 -17.74
CA SER A 281 23.31 -14.88 -18.22
C SER A 281 24.30 -13.73 -18.01
N ASP A 282 23.81 -12.54 -17.64
CA ASP A 282 24.68 -11.43 -17.30
C ASP A 282 25.07 -11.55 -15.82
N PRO A 283 26.37 -11.70 -15.49
CA PRO A 283 26.82 -11.64 -14.12
C PRO A 283 26.37 -10.30 -13.54
N PHE A 284 25.81 -10.34 -12.32
CA PHE A 284 25.50 -9.12 -11.58
C PHE A 284 26.74 -8.21 -11.63
N PRO A 285 26.60 -6.91 -11.97
CA PRO A 285 27.65 -5.98 -11.65
C PRO A 285 27.77 -6.02 -10.14
N THR A 286 28.80 -6.69 -9.62
CA THR A 286 29.19 -6.72 -8.21
C THR A 286 29.56 -5.34 -7.67
N ASN A 287 29.42 -4.30 -8.49
CA ASN A 287 29.90 -2.95 -8.25
C ASN A 287 28.75 -1.94 -8.24
N SER A 288 27.54 -2.32 -7.83
CA SER A 288 26.44 -1.37 -7.65
C SER A 288 26.05 -1.22 -6.18
N VAL A 289 26.49 -0.08 -5.62
CA VAL A 289 25.92 0.67 -4.49
C VAL A 289 26.05 0.03 -3.09
N SER A 290 25.96 -1.29 -2.94
CA SER A 290 26.15 -1.92 -1.61
C SER A 290 27.61 -1.84 -1.14
N GLY A 291 28.57 -2.01 -2.06
CA GLY A 291 29.99 -1.87 -1.75
C GLY A 291 30.45 -0.42 -1.55
N GLU A 292 29.81 0.55 -2.22
CA GLU A 292 30.17 1.97 -2.07
C GLU A 292 29.64 2.56 -0.75
N ILE A 293 28.47 2.13 -0.29
CA ILE A 293 27.93 2.52 1.02
C ILE A 293 28.72 1.84 2.15
N GLU A 294 29.12 0.58 1.98
CA GLU A 294 29.93 -0.13 2.98
C GLU A 294 31.37 0.41 3.03
N VAL A 295 31.98 0.76 1.90
CA VAL A 295 33.30 1.40 1.85
C VAL A 295 33.25 2.86 2.33
N GLN A 296 32.20 3.64 2.03
CA GLN A 296 32.05 4.98 2.61
C GLN A 296 31.84 4.94 4.12
N HIS A 297 31.03 4.01 4.65
CA HIS A 297 30.84 3.87 6.09
C HIS A 297 32.12 3.44 6.80
N ILE A 298 32.92 2.54 6.21
CA ILE A 298 34.21 2.12 6.77
C ILE A 298 35.24 3.27 6.73
N GLN A 299 35.34 4.02 5.62
CA GLN A 299 36.27 5.15 5.52
C GLN A 299 35.89 6.34 6.41
N ILE A 300 34.60 6.51 6.73
CA ILE A 300 34.15 7.51 7.70
C ILE A 300 34.45 7.06 9.14
N GLN A 301 34.35 5.76 9.46
CA GLN A 301 34.74 5.25 10.78
C GLN A 301 36.25 5.35 11.01
N GLU A 302 37.07 4.99 10.01
CA GLU A 302 38.55 5.07 10.12
C GLU A 302 39.03 6.52 10.30
N LYS A 303 38.40 7.48 9.59
CA LYS A 303 38.72 8.91 9.73
C LYS A 303 38.25 9.54 11.05
N GLN A 304 37.32 8.91 11.76
CA GLN A 304 36.88 9.35 13.10
C GLN A 304 37.77 8.76 14.21
N GLU A 305 38.45 7.63 13.96
CA GLU A 305 39.42 7.03 14.89
C GLU A 305 40.80 7.74 14.83
N ASP A 306 41.20 8.25 13.66
CA ASP A 306 42.46 9.01 13.49
C ASP A 306 42.40 10.45 14.04
N LEU A 307 41.20 11.02 14.20
CA LEU A 307 40.98 12.32 14.81
C LEU A 307 40.63 12.15 16.30
N GLY A 308 41.62 11.67 17.06
CA GLY A 308 41.52 11.59 18.52
C GLY A 308 41.08 12.93 19.12
N VAL A 309 39.90 12.94 19.71
CA VAL A 309 39.47 13.95 20.68
C VAL A 309 38.70 13.21 21.77
N GLU A 310 39.25 13.34 22.99
CA GLU A 310 38.69 12.92 24.29
C GLU A 310 37.17 13.06 24.44
#